data_AF-A0A9P7Z323-F1
#
_entry.id   AF-A0A9P7Z323-F1
#
_cell.length_a   1.000
_cell.length_b   1.000
_cell.length_c   1.000
_cell.angle_alpha   90.00
_cell.angle_beta   90.00
_cell.angle_gamma   90.00
#
_symmetry.space_group_name_H-M   'P 1'
#
loop_
_entity.id
_entity.type
_entity.pdbx_description
1 polymer ?
#
loop_
_entity_poly.entity_id
_entity_poly.type
_entity_poly.pdbx_seq_one_letter_code
_entity_poly.pdbx_strand_id
1 'polypeptide(L)'
;WLLSIINDTLISTGASKYGVIATPFFHPWDQFIIAVNIPGKAESFVVLGAHPVSVNHADPVGGRVPAADDDGSRTMTLETLRVLLFSKNVLEGKAEHRIQSHSYSGEKGGLLVSQAIFQAYEKGVRMLRLCCRRIVAGREPQFGLMMHFVHEPLMDFAKLVIDEAWAKTGCGCFCGSYHTSANRTGYPTIFIIEAEFNLTSTHLHGDNLTNYLDYYHMIYHAEYILALTFERKFAELKNAVMRKHGLGR
;
A
#
# COMPACT_ATOMS: atom_id res chain seq x y z
N TRP A 1 -5.59 18.15 -6.56
CA TRP A 1 -5.45 18.40 -5.11
C TRP A 1 -4.37 17.52 -4.47
N LEU A 2 -4.54 16.19 -4.36
CA LEU A 2 -3.56 15.30 -3.68
C LEU A 2 -2.12 15.43 -4.20
N LEU A 3 -1.94 15.52 -5.53
CA LEU A 3 -0.63 15.75 -6.14
C LEU A 3 0.04 17.05 -5.66
N SER A 4 -0.75 18.10 -5.38
CA SER A 4 -0.24 19.36 -4.82
C SER A 4 0.31 19.13 -3.41
N ILE A 5 -0.45 18.46 -2.54
CA ILE A 5 -0.02 18.16 -1.16
C ILE A 5 1.28 17.36 -1.16
N ILE A 6 1.39 16.37 -2.04
CA ILE A 6 2.61 15.57 -2.18
C ILE A 6 3.76 16.48 -2.62
N ASN A 7 3.60 17.29 -3.66
CA ASN A 7 4.64 18.20 -4.14
C ASN A 7 5.08 19.21 -3.06
N ASP A 8 4.13 19.79 -2.32
CA ASP A 8 4.41 20.72 -1.21
C ASP A 8 5.20 20.02 -0.09
N THR A 9 4.90 18.74 0.17
CA THR A 9 5.65 17.90 1.11
C THR A 9 7.08 17.64 0.61
N LEU A 10 7.26 17.34 -0.68
CA LEU A 10 8.59 17.13 -1.26
C LEU A 10 9.46 18.41 -1.20
N ILE A 11 8.84 19.57 -1.41
CA ILE A 11 9.53 20.87 -1.34
C ILE A 11 9.90 21.21 0.09
N SER A 12 8.96 21.12 1.03
CA SER A 12 9.17 21.48 2.43
C SER A 12 10.19 20.60 3.15
N THR A 13 10.27 19.32 2.78
CA THR A 13 11.30 18.37 3.28
C THR A 13 12.66 18.53 2.60
N GLY A 14 12.74 19.32 1.51
CA GLY A 14 13.94 19.44 0.68
C GLY A 14 14.23 18.22 -0.20
N ALA A 15 13.35 17.21 -0.18
CA ALA A 15 13.52 15.96 -0.92
C ALA A 15 13.64 16.17 -2.44
N SER A 16 12.99 17.21 -2.99
CA SER A 16 13.11 17.55 -4.41
C SER A 16 14.56 17.86 -4.84
N LYS A 17 15.42 18.34 -3.93
CA LYS A 17 16.85 18.59 -4.19
C LYS A 17 17.65 17.30 -4.39
N TYR A 18 17.11 16.18 -3.92
CA TYR A 18 17.70 14.85 -4.03
C TYR A 18 17.08 14.03 -5.16
N GLY A 19 16.29 14.65 -6.05
CA GLY A 19 15.66 13.96 -7.18
C GLY A 19 14.41 13.16 -6.83
N VAL A 20 13.82 13.37 -5.64
CA VAL A 20 12.50 12.81 -5.32
C VAL A 20 11.43 13.57 -6.09
N ILE A 21 10.66 12.84 -6.92
CA ILE A 21 9.63 13.41 -7.78
C ILE A 21 8.31 12.64 -7.66
N ALA A 22 7.19 13.36 -7.72
CA ALA A 22 5.85 12.79 -7.85
C ALA A 22 5.38 12.91 -9.29
N THR A 23 5.10 11.77 -9.93
CA THR A 23 4.67 11.70 -11.33
C THR A 23 3.28 11.10 -11.44
N PRO A 24 2.35 11.76 -12.17
CA PRO A 24 1.09 11.14 -12.52
C PRO A 24 1.32 10.04 -13.58
N PHE A 25 0.70 8.88 -13.39
CA PHE A 25 0.61 7.82 -14.40
C PHE A 25 -0.80 7.82 -14.99
N PHE A 26 -0.87 8.14 -16.28
CA PHE A 26 -2.13 8.26 -17.01
C PHE A 26 -2.55 6.93 -17.64
N HIS A 27 -3.85 6.75 -17.75
CA HIS A 27 -4.52 5.62 -18.39
C HIS A 27 -5.86 6.09 -18.99
N PRO A 28 -6.59 5.27 -19.76
CA PRO A 28 -7.78 5.72 -20.50
C PRO A 28 -8.96 6.25 -19.67
N TRP A 29 -8.96 6.09 -18.34
CA TRP A 29 -9.95 6.65 -17.41
C TRP A 29 -9.41 7.91 -16.70
N ASP A 30 -10.27 8.84 -16.29
CA ASP A 30 -9.89 10.19 -15.84
C ASP A 30 -9.00 10.25 -14.57
N GLN A 31 -9.13 9.30 -13.66
CA GLN A 31 -8.43 9.33 -12.36
C GLN A 31 -7.04 8.69 -12.43
N PHE A 32 -5.98 9.49 -12.56
CA PHE A 32 -4.59 9.00 -12.64
C PHE A 32 -4.02 8.47 -11.30
N ILE A 33 -2.98 7.64 -11.37
CA ILE A 33 -2.18 7.21 -10.21
C ILE A 33 -1.11 8.27 -9.93
N ILE A 34 -0.81 8.55 -8.67
CA ILE A 34 0.39 9.34 -8.30
C ILE A 34 1.48 8.38 -7.84
N ALA A 35 2.63 8.42 -8.52
CA ALA A 35 3.83 7.66 -8.17
C ALA A 35 4.91 8.59 -7.62
N VAL A 36 5.30 8.42 -6.36
CA VAL A 36 6.42 9.15 -5.76
C VAL A 36 7.67 8.28 -5.78
N ASN A 37 8.70 8.70 -6.50
CA ASN A 37 9.94 7.94 -6.66
C ASN A 37 11.03 8.47 -5.73
N ILE A 38 11.51 7.63 -4.80
CA ILE A 38 12.67 7.91 -3.95
C ILE A 38 13.88 7.12 -4.47
N PRO A 39 15.04 7.77 -4.69
CA PRO A 39 16.25 7.13 -5.20
C PRO A 39 16.74 5.91 -4.39
N GLY A 40 17.55 5.09 -5.07
CA GLY A 40 18.24 3.92 -4.53
C GLY A 40 19.33 3.48 -5.53
N LYS A 41 20.23 2.60 -5.09
CA LYS A 41 21.37 2.13 -5.88
C LYS A 41 20.96 1.28 -7.09
N ALA A 42 19.94 0.45 -6.94
CA ALA A 42 19.44 -0.46 -7.96
C ALA A 42 18.11 0.00 -8.58
N GLU A 43 17.79 -0.57 -9.75
CA GLU A 43 16.52 -0.32 -10.46
C GLU A 43 15.31 -1.03 -9.80
N SER A 44 15.56 -1.99 -8.91
CA SER A 44 14.53 -2.64 -8.10
C SER A 44 13.91 -1.69 -7.07
N PHE A 45 12.63 -1.87 -6.76
CA PHE A 45 11.89 -0.94 -5.91
C PHE A 45 10.90 -1.62 -4.97
N VAL A 46 10.70 -0.99 -3.80
CA VAL A 46 9.66 -1.33 -2.84
C VAL A 46 8.45 -0.43 -3.09
N VAL A 47 7.26 -1.01 -3.21
CA VAL A 47 6.02 -0.29 -3.47
C VAL A 47 5.17 -0.16 -2.21
N LEU A 48 4.81 1.07 -1.89
CA LEU A 48 3.78 1.42 -0.93
C LEU A 48 2.48 1.70 -1.67
N GLY A 49 1.39 1.02 -1.32
CA GLY A 49 0.12 1.13 -2.03
C GLY A 49 -1.07 1.51 -1.15
N ALA A 50 -1.82 2.53 -1.58
CA ALA A 50 -3.12 2.93 -1.03
C ALA A 50 -4.05 3.40 -2.15
N HIS A 51 -5.37 3.47 -1.93
CA HIS A 51 -6.31 4.00 -2.94
C HIS A 51 -7.15 5.16 -2.47
N PRO A 52 -7.00 6.38 -3.01
CA PRO A 52 -7.77 7.52 -2.53
C PRO A 52 -9.28 7.49 -2.88
N VAL A 53 -9.82 6.37 -3.37
CA VAL A 53 -11.18 6.29 -3.90
C VAL A 53 -11.98 5.16 -3.28
N SER A 54 -13.26 5.43 -3.08
CA SER A 54 -14.27 4.50 -2.57
C SER A 54 -15.58 4.69 -3.33
N VAL A 55 -16.52 3.77 -3.14
CA VAL A 55 -17.83 3.79 -3.79
C VAL A 55 -18.92 3.50 -2.77
N ASN A 56 -20.08 4.13 -2.92
CA ASN A 56 -21.28 3.72 -2.21
C ASN A 56 -21.91 2.54 -2.96
N HIS A 57 -22.07 1.38 -2.32
CA HIS A 57 -22.62 0.20 -3.00
C HIS A 57 -24.11 0.34 -3.33
N ALA A 58 -24.86 1.13 -2.56
CA ALA A 58 -26.28 1.35 -2.80
C ALA A 58 -26.54 2.33 -3.94
N ASP A 59 -25.65 3.31 -4.14
CA ASP A 59 -25.69 4.25 -5.25
C ASP A 59 -24.27 4.60 -5.74
N PRO A 60 -23.72 3.83 -6.70
CA PRO A 60 -22.36 4.03 -7.19
C PRO A 60 -22.12 5.34 -7.94
N VAL A 61 -23.18 6.06 -8.33
CA VAL A 61 -23.08 7.24 -9.20
C VAL A 61 -23.35 8.53 -8.42
N GLY A 62 -24.41 8.58 -7.61
CA GLY A 62 -24.81 9.76 -6.84
C GLY A 62 -24.62 9.62 -5.33
N GLY A 63 -24.25 8.43 -4.86
CA GLY A 63 -24.22 8.12 -3.44
C GLY A 63 -23.05 8.78 -2.72
N ARG A 64 -23.35 9.41 -1.59
CA ARG A 64 -22.30 9.92 -0.68
C ARG A 64 -21.51 8.74 -0.11
N VAL A 65 -20.19 8.80 -0.24
CA VAL A 65 -19.25 7.85 0.38
C VAL A 65 -18.12 8.62 1.08
N PRO A 66 -18.20 8.84 2.40
CA PRO A 66 -17.16 9.57 3.12
C PRO A 66 -15.84 8.81 3.20
N ALA A 67 -15.88 7.48 3.07
CA ALA A 67 -14.71 6.63 2.84
C ALA A 67 -13.61 6.73 3.92
N ALA A 68 -13.95 7.00 5.17
CA ALA A 68 -12.96 7.25 6.22
C ALA A 68 -12.01 6.07 6.45
N ASP A 69 -12.51 4.83 6.50
CA ASP A 69 -11.70 3.62 6.63
C ASP A 69 -11.15 3.11 5.28
N ASP A 70 -12.02 2.68 4.34
CA ASP A 70 -11.70 2.32 2.95
C ASP A 70 -11.90 3.52 1.99
N ASP A 71 -10.90 4.38 1.72
CA ASP A 71 -9.49 4.25 2.14
C ASP A 71 -8.88 5.49 2.80
N GLY A 72 -9.68 6.38 3.36
CA GLY A 72 -9.23 7.64 3.97
C GLY A 72 -8.18 7.44 5.05
N SER A 73 -8.26 6.32 5.78
CA SER A 73 -7.33 5.93 6.84
C SER A 73 -5.93 5.67 6.28
N ARG A 74 -5.81 5.27 5.01
CA ARG A 74 -4.51 5.08 4.33
C ARG A 74 -3.80 6.36 3.91
N THR A 75 -4.33 7.54 4.28
CA THR A 75 -3.52 8.76 4.36
C THR A 75 -2.27 8.58 5.23
N MET A 76 -2.25 7.60 6.16
CA MET A 76 -1.05 7.20 6.88
C MET A 76 0.11 6.72 5.99
N THR A 77 -0.17 6.25 4.75
CA THR A 77 0.89 5.97 3.76
C THR A 77 1.62 7.26 3.34
N LEU A 78 0.90 8.39 3.26
CA LEU A 78 1.51 9.70 3.01
C LEU A 78 2.33 10.17 4.21
N GLU A 79 1.89 9.86 5.43
CA GLU A 79 2.67 10.14 6.64
C GLU A 79 3.94 9.30 6.69
N THR A 80 3.86 8.02 6.36
CA THR A 80 5.03 7.14 6.24
C THR A 80 6.00 7.66 5.19
N LEU A 81 5.48 8.07 4.03
CA LEU A 81 6.27 8.74 3.00
C LEU A 81 6.95 10.00 3.56
N ARG A 82 6.21 10.88 4.23
CA ARG A 82 6.75 12.10 4.84
C ARG A 82 7.90 11.80 5.80
N VAL A 83 7.75 10.80 6.67
CA VAL A 83 8.78 10.40 7.64
C VAL A 83 10.03 9.84 6.93
N LEU A 84 9.86 9.01 5.90
CA LEU A 84 10.98 8.50 5.09
C LEU A 84 11.83 9.61 4.48
N LEU A 85 11.20 10.74 4.09
CA LEU A 85 11.89 11.89 3.51
C LEU A 85 12.76 12.65 4.51
N PHE A 86 12.62 12.45 5.82
CA PHE A 86 13.55 13.02 6.81
C PHE A 86 14.86 12.24 6.92
N SER A 87 14.92 11.01 6.38
CA SER A 87 16.14 10.22 6.43
C SER A 87 17.12 10.64 5.34
N LYS A 88 18.23 11.26 5.74
CA LYS A 88 19.31 11.66 4.83
C LYS A 88 19.85 10.49 4.01
N ASN A 89 19.96 9.30 4.60
CA ASN A 89 20.44 8.11 3.88
C ASN A 89 19.44 7.62 2.83
N VAL A 90 18.14 7.79 3.07
CA VAL A 90 17.07 7.49 2.10
C VAL A 90 17.12 8.49 0.94
N LEU A 91 17.22 9.79 1.24
CA LEU A 91 17.27 10.85 0.23
C LEU A 91 18.53 10.80 -0.64
N GLU A 92 19.70 10.56 -0.05
CA GLU A 92 20.97 10.45 -0.76
C GLU A 92 21.10 9.16 -1.59
N GLY A 93 20.05 8.33 -1.67
CA GLY A 93 20.03 7.12 -2.48
C GLY A 93 21.00 6.04 -2.00
N LYS A 94 21.41 6.06 -0.73
CA LYS A 94 22.37 5.08 -0.16
C LYS A 94 21.79 3.68 0.03
N ALA A 95 20.47 3.57 0.00
CA ALA A 95 19.78 2.30 0.12
C ALA A 95 19.86 1.49 -1.18
N GLU A 96 19.71 0.17 -1.08
CA GLU A 96 19.80 -0.73 -2.22
C GLU A 96 18.66 -0.50 -3.21
N HIS A 97 17.44 -0.36 -2.70
CA HIS A 97 16.23 -0.28 -3.51
C HIS A 97 15.64 1.13 -3.55
N ARG A 98 14.98 1.45 -4.66
CA ARG A 98 14.11 2.62 -4.74
C ARG A 98 12.84 2.40 -3.91
N ILE A 99 12.16 3.47 -3.52
CA ILE A 99 10.79 3.38 -2.99
C ILE A 99 9.86 4.04 -4.00
N GLN A 100 8.72 3.43 -4.24
CA GLN A 100 7.65 3.99 -5.02
C GLN A 100 6.35 3.98 -4.22
N SER A 101 5.77 5.15 -3.97
CA SER A 101 4.44 5.24 -3.33
C SER A 101 3.37 5.45 -4.39
N HIS A 102 2.32 4.63 -4.38
CA HIS A 102 1.19 4.67 -5.29
C HIS A 102 -0.11 5.03 -4.60
N SER A 103 -0.80 6.02 -5.17
CA SER A 103 -2.21 6.31 -4.88
C SER A 103 -3.07 5.76 -6.02
N TYR A 104 -3.61 4.56 -5.86
CA TYR A 104 -4.35 3.81 -6.86
C TYR A 104 -5.79 4.29 -7.03
N SER A 105 -6.20 4.50 -8.27
CA SER A 105 -7.61 4.70 -8.62
C SER A 105 -8.32 3.36 -8.92
N GLY A 106 -9.65 3.37 -9.05
CA GLY A 106 -10.40 2.32 -9.74
C GLY A 106 -10.39 0.93 -9.10
N GLU A 107 -10.18 0.81 -7.78
CA GLU A 107 -10.23 -0.48 -7.05
C GLU A 107 -11.52 -1.23 -7.39
N LYS A 108 -12.65 -0.53 -7.23
CA LYS A 108 -14.02 -1.06 -7.35
C LYS A 108 -14.47 -1.24 -8.80
N GLY A 109 -13.70 -0.75 -9.77
CA GLY A 109 -13.89 -1.02 -11.21
C GLY A 109 -13.27 -2.34 -11.65
N GLY A 110 -12.83 -3.20 -10.72
CA GLY A 110 -12.16 -4.46 -11.03
C GLY A 110 -10.63 -4.36 -11.08
N LEU A 111 -10.03 -3.46 -10.28
CA LEU A 111 -8.57 -3.32 -10.15
C LEU A 111 -7.84 -2.88 -11.42
N LEU A 112 -8.56 -2.39 -12.45
CA LEU A 112 -8.05 -2.12 -13.79
C LEU A 112 -6.75 -1.29 -13.79
N VAL A 113 -6.72 -0.27 -12.93
CA VAL A 113 -5.59 0.66 -12.75
C VAL A 113 -4.34 -0.05 -12.23
N SER A 114 -4.48 -0.90 -11.21
CA SER A 114 -3.35 -1.68 -10.71
C SER A 114 -2.91 -2.78 -11.66
N GLN A 115 -3.83 -3.39 -12.40
CA GLN A 115 -3.48 -4.41 -13.37
C GLN A 115 -2.60 -3.79 -14.46
N ALA A 116 -2.99 -2.63 -14.98
CA ALA A 116 -2.21 -1.89 -15.97
C ALA A 116 -0.81 -1.52 -15.46
N ILE A 117 -0.66 -1.02 -14.22
CA ILE A 117 0.66 -0.64 -13.70
C ILE A 117 1.56 -1.86 -13.48
N PHE A 118 1.02 -2.96 -12.93
CA PHE A 118 1.84 -4.14 -12.67
C PHE A 118 2.22 -4.86 -13.94
N GLN A 119 1.38 -4.83 -14.98
CA GLN A 119 1.74 -5.29 -16.31
C GLN A 119 2.81 -4.41 -16.97
N ALA A 120 2.80 -3.10 -16.72
CA ALA A 120 3.80 -2.17 -17.26
C ALA A 120 5.16 -2.26 -16.55
N TYR A 121 5.22 -2.79 -15.33
CA TYR A 121 6.49 -2.99 -14.64
C TYR A 121 7.25 -4.19 -15.18
N GLU A 122 8.54 -3.97 -15.48
CA GLU A 122 9.47 -5.01 -15.91
C GLU A 122 10.30 -5.61 -14.75
N LYS A 123 10.33 -4.98 -13.57
CA LYS A 123 11.27 -5.31 -12.47
C LYS A 123 10.60 -5.35 -11.09
N GLY A 124 11.20 -6.16 -10.21
CA GLY A 124 10.70 -6.62 -8.91
C GLY A 124 10.06 -5.57 -8.02
N VAL A 125 8.73 -5.54 -8.05
CA VAL A 125 7.84 -4.84 -7.13
C VAL A 125 7.70 -5.65 -5.85
N ARG A 126 7.65 -4.97 -4.70
CA ARG A 126 7.07 -5.54 -3.47
C ARG A 126 6.01 -4.62 -2.91
N MET A 127 4.75 -5.04 -2.90
CA MET A 127 3.64 -4.19 -2.44
C MET A 127 3.33 -4.41 -0.96
N LEU A 128 3.14 -3.30 -0.24
CA LEU A 128 2.55 -3.21 1.10
C LEU A 128 1.18 -2.50 1.01
N ARG A 129 0.12 -3.08 1.60
CA ARG A 129 -1.24 -2.50 1.71
C ARG A 129 -1.74 -2.65 3.16
N LEU A 130 -2.33 -1.61 3.81
CA LEU A 130 -2.92 -1.73 5.18
C LEU A 130 -4.17 -0.91 5.53
N CYS A 131 -5.19 -1.50 6.17
CA CYS A 131 -6.51 -0.90 6.52
C CYS A 131 -6.57 -0.63 8.03
N CYS A 132 -7.34 0.34 8.54
CA CYS A 132 -7.30 0.72 9.96
C CYS A 132 -8.71 0.98 10.58
N ARG A 133 -9.06 0.23 11.64
CA ARG A 133 -10.31 0.41 12.41
C ARG A 133 -10.08 0.41 13.93
N ARG A 134 -11.03 1.02 14.63
CA ARG A 134 -11.37 0.81 16.04
C ARG A 134 -12.02 -0.55 16.28
N ILE A 135 -11.48 -1.30 17.23
CA ILE A 135 -12.03 -2.54 17.76
C ILE A 135 -13.52 -2.37 18.10
N VAL A 136 -14.38 -3.20 17.49
CA VAL A 136 -15.75 -3.40 17.97
C VAL A 136 -15.97 -4.90 18.13
N ALA A 137 -15.49 -5.43 19.26
CA ALA A 137 -15.89 -6.75 19.79
C ALA A 137 -15.40 -7.01 21.24
N GLY A 138 -14.85 -6.01 21.96
CA GLY A 138 -14.25 -6.25 23.28
C GLY A 138 -13.03 -7.17 23.25
N ARG A 139 -12.33 -7.25 22.12
CA ARG A 139 -11.03 -7.94 21.96
C ARG A 139 -9.90 -6.93 21.92
N GLU A 140 -8.70 -7.33 22.30
CA GLU A 140 -7.51 -6.50 22.11
C GLU A 140 -7.23 -6.21 20.62
N PRO A 141 -6.63 -5.06 20.27
CA PRO A 141 -6.29 -4.75 18.89
C PRO A 141 -5.26 -5.75 18.35
N GLN A 142 -5.51 -6.25 17.14
CA GLN A 142 -4.61 -7.18 16.47
C GLN A 142 -4.62 -6.95 14.97
N PHE A 143 -3.48 -7.11 14.30
CA PHE A 143 -3.40 -7.06 12.85
C PHE A 143 -3.92 -8.35 12.21
N GLY A 144 -4.64 -8.22 11.09
CA GLY A 144 -5.01 -9.35 10.25
C GLY A 144 -3.99 -9.59 9.14
N LEU A 145 -3.29 -10.71 9.16
CA LEU A 145 -2.31 -11.09 8.13
C LEU A 145 -3.03 -11.89 7.05
N MET A 146 -3.11 -11.34 5.84
CA MET A 146 -3.80 -11.97 4.73
C MET A 146 -2.98 -13.14 4.18
N MET A 147 -3.62 -14.29 4.08
CA MET A 147 -2.97 -15.53 3.62
C MET A 147 -3.23 -15.85 2.15
N HIS A 148 -4.18 -15.17 1.51
CA HIS A 148 -4.50 -15.35 0.08
C HIS A 148 -3.81 -14.28 -0.77
N PHE A 149 -3.33 -14.68 -1.95
CA PHE A 149 -2.67 -13.78 -2.93
C PHE A 149 -1.46 -13.01 -2.36
N VAL A 150 -0.70 -13.65 -1.46
CA VAL A 150 0.52 -13.10 -0.84
C VAL A 150 1.73 -13.98 -1.11
N HIS A 151 2.93 -13.44 -0.87
CA HIS A 151 4.19 -14.14 -0.93
C HIS A 151 4.64 -14.56 0.47
N GLU A 152 4.59 -15.85 0.77
CA GLU A 152 4.82 -16.39 2.11
C GLU A 152 6.17 -15.95 2.73
N PRO A 153 7.34 -16.04 2.05
CA PRO A 153 8.58 -15.56 2.66
C PRO A 153 8.62 -14.05 2.91
N LEU A 154 7.81 -13.26 2.19
CA LEU A 154 7.69 -11.83 2.46
C LEU A 154 6.79 -11.60 3.68
N MET A 155 5.74 -12.41 3.84
CA MET A 155 4.88 -12.39 5.03
C MET A 155 5.62 -12.86 6.28
N ASP A 156 6.47 -13.88 6.18
CA ASP A 156 7.28 -14.35 7.31
C ASP A 156 8.29 -13.30 7.75
N PHE A 157 8.93 -12.62 6.81
CA PHE A 157 9.74 -11.44 7.13
C PHE A 157 8.91 -10.36 7.82
N ALA A 158 7.67 -10.14 7.37
CA ALA A 158 6.78 -9.16 7.94
C ALA A 158 6.46 -9.43 9.42
N LYS A 159 6.22 -10.69 9.77
CA LYS A 159 6.01 -11.12 11.16
C LYS A 159 7.19 -10.84 12.09
N LEU A 160 8.41 -10.68 11.56
CA LEU A 160 9.59 -10.32 12.37
C LEU A 160 9.61 -8.84 12.75
N VAL A 161 8.82 -8.02 12.05
CA VAL A 161 8.74 -6.56 12.24
C VAL A 161 7.47 -6.16 12.99
N ILE A 162 6.46 -7.05 13.06
CA ILE A 162 5.24 -6.83 13.85
C ILE A 162 5.54 -7.20 15.30
N ASP A 163 5.47 -6.22 16.20
CA ASP A 163 5.55 -6.45 17.65
C ASP A 163 4.15 -6.64 18.28
N GLU A 164 3.11 -6.16 17.60
CA GLU A 164 1.72 -6.21 18.02
C GLU A 164 1.10 -7.62 17.85
N ALA A 165 -0.02 -7.84 18.54
CA ALA A 165 -0.80 -9.05 18.33
C ALA A 165 -1.28 -9.15 16.88
N TRP A 166 -1.30 -10.37 16.34
CA TRP A 166 -1.79 -10.61 14.98
C TRP A 166 -2.48 -11.95 14.82
N ALA A 167 -3.39 -12.03 13.85
CA ALA A 167 -4.11 -13.23 13.46
C ALA A 167 -4.02 -13.47 11.96
N LYS A 168 -3.97 -14.74 11.56
CA LYS A 168 -4.08 -15.12 10.14
C LYS A 168 -5.53 -14.95 9.68
N THR A 169 -5.70 -14.42 8.48
CA THR A 169 -7.02 -14.18 7.90
C THR A 169 -6.99 -14.29 6.37
N GLY A 170 -8.16 -14.27 5.73
CA GLY A 170 -8.28 -14.32 4.28
C GLY A 170 -9.64 -13.83 3.79
N CYS A 171 -9.67 -13.46 2.51
CA CYS A 171 -10.84 -12.95 1.80
C CYS A 171 -11.47 -14.01 0.87
N GLY A 172 -11.16 -15.30 1.06
CA GLY A 172 -11.58 -16.37 0.16
C GLY A 172 -10.98 -16.27 -1.25
N CYS A 173 -11.73 -16.74 -2.26
CA CYS A 173 -11.27 -16.92 -3.64
C CYS A 173 -11.10 -15.63 -4.43
N PHE A 174 -11.60 -14.49 -3.93
CA PHE A 174 -11.50 -13.20 -4.60
C PHE A 174 -11.21 -12.11 -3.56
N CYS A 175 -10.04 -11.47 -3.65
CA CYS A 175 -9.85 -10.16 -3.04
C CYS A 175 -9.95 -9.08 -4.11
N GLY A 176 -10.92 -8.17 -3.97
CA GLY A 176 -10.93 -6.93 -4.73
C GLY A 176 -9.84 -6.00 -4.20
N SER A 177 -8.57 -6.30 -4.43
CA SER A 177 -7.48 -5.46 -3.93
C SER A 177 -6.23 -5.56 -4.79
N TYR A 178 -5.49 -4.46 -4.88
CA TYR A 178 -4.30 -4.32 -5.72
C TYR A 178 -3.17 -5.30 -5.42
N HIS A 179 -3.07 -5.84 -4.20
CA HIS A 179 -2.10 -6.89 -3.88
C HIS A 179 -2.37 -8.15 -4.71
N THR A 180 -3.63 -8.42 -5.05
CA THR A 180 -4.01 -9.54 -5.94
C THR A 180 -3.50 -9.28 -7.36
N SER A 181 -3.59 -8.04 -7.87
CA SER A 181 -3.03 -7.69 -9.18
C SER A 181 -1.51 -7.87 -9.23
N ALA A 182 -0.80 -7.39 -8.21
CA ALA A 182 0.65 -7.56 -8.13
C ALA A 182 1.06 -9.03 -7.99
N ASN A 183 0.35 -9.80 -7.14
CA ASN A 183 0.61 -11.23 -6.96
C ASN A 183 0.40 -12.02 -8.26
N ARG A 184 -0.70 -11.73 -8.98
CA ARG A 184 -1.02 -12.38 -10.27
C ARG A 184 0.02 -12.08 -11.35
N THR A 185 0.70 -10.94 -11.29
CA THR A 185 1.81 -10.60 -12.19
C THR A 185 3.15 -11.19 -11.71
N GLY A 186 3.17 -11.96 -10.61
CA GLY A 186 4.35 -12.65 -10.11
C GLY A 186 5.21 -11.83 -9.15
N TYR A 187 4.73 -10.67 -8.69
CA TYR A 187 5.45 -9.85 -7.73
C TYR A 187 5.23 -10.32 -6.29
N PRO A 188 6.28 -10.35 -5.44
CA PRO A 188 6.12 -10.65 -4.02
C PRO A 188 5.26 -9.59 -3.32
N THR A 189 4.12 -9.99 -2.77
CA THR A 189 3.15 -9.07 -2.15
C THR A 189 2.81 -9.51 -0.74
N ILE A 190 2.52 -8.54 0.14
CA ILE A 190 1.81 -8.83 1.39
C ILE A 190 0.66 -7.86 1.56
N PHE A 191 -0.33 -8.30 2.30
CA PHE A 191 -1.49 -7.50 2.65
C PHE A 191 -1.79 -7.73 4.12
N ILE A 192 -1.79 -6.66 4.90
CA ILE A 192 -2.12 -6.69 6.32
C ILE A 192 -3.33 -5.79 6.49
N ILE A 193 -4.28 -6.17 7.32
CA ILE A 193 -5.51 -5.42 7.56
C ILE A 193 -5.67 -5.14 9.05
N GLU A 194 -6.62 -4.26 9.36
CA GLU A 194 -6.89 -3.78 10.72
C GLU A 194 -7.21 -4.87 11.74
N ALA A 195 -7.75 -6.00 11.29
CA ALA A 195 -8.25 -7.09 12.11
C ALA A 195 -8.48 -8.34 11.23
N GLU A 196 -8.96 -9.44 11.80
CA GLU A 196 -9.47 -10.56 11.00
C GLU A 196 -10.56 -10.09 10.01
N PHE A 197 -10.62 -10.70 8.83
CA PHE A 197 -11.41 -10.19 7.69
C PHE A 197 -12.92 -10.23 7.97
N ASN A 198 -13.38 -11.18 8.80
CA ASN A 198 -14.77 -11.25 9.26
C ASN A 198 -15.12 -10.16 10.30
N LEU A 199 -14.13 -9.42 10.81
CA LEU A 199 -14.30 -8.32 11.77
C LEU A 199 -14.14 -6.94 11.13
N THR A 200 -13.89 -6.86 9.81
CA THR A 200 -13.79 -5.58 9.08
C THR A 200 -15.09 -4.79 9.20
N SER A 201 -14.97 -3.46 9.14
CA SER A 201 -16.11 -2.55 9.31
C SER A 201 -17.33 -2.92 8.44
N THR A 202 -18.53 -2.90 9.04
CA THR A 202 -19.80 -3.05 8.32
C THR A 202 -20.27 -1.75 7.67
N HIS A 203 -19.60 -0.63 7.96
CA HIS A 203 -19.88 0.69 7.40
C HIS A 203 -19.14 0.94 6.07
N LEU A 204 -18.27 0.01 5.66
CA LEU A 204 -17.59 0.06 4.37
C LEU A 204 -18.63 0.18 3.25
N HIS A 205 -18.36 1.04 2.26
CA HIS A 205 -19.25 1.32 1.13
C HIS A 205 -20.62 1.92 1.49
N GLY A 206 -20.75 2.49 2.69
CA GLY A 206 -21.92 3.23 3.15
C GLY A 206 -21.53 4.48 3.94
N ASP A 207 -21.96 4.58 5.18
CA ASP A 207 -21.71 5.67 6.11
C ASP A 207 -20.32 5.60 6.75
N ASN A 208 -19.27 5.30 5.98
CA ASN A 208 -17.90 5.16 6.47
C ASN A 208 -17.30 6.49 6.99
N LEU A 209 -17.54 6.84 8.25
CA LEU A 209 -17.20 8.11 8.90
C LEU A 209 -15.98 8.03 9.84
N THR A 210 -15.35 9.18 10.11
CA THR A 210 -14.10 9.28 10.91
C THR A 210 -14.27 8.89 12.38
N ASN A 211 -15.47 8.99 12.94
CA ASN A 211 -15.78 8.59 14.31
C ASN A 211 -15.67 7.07 14.53
N TYR A 212 -15.59 6.27 13.46
CA TYR A 212 -15.36 4.83 13.53
C TYR A 212 -13.87 4.45 13.52
N LEU A 213 -12.97 5.41 13.31
CA LEU A 213 -11.54 5.17 13.25
C LEU A 213 -10.90 5.12 14.65
N ASP A 214 -9.80 4.38 14.74
CA ASP A 214 -8.90 4.40 15.88
C ASP A 214 -7.54 4.92 15.41
N TYR A 215 -7.24 6.15 15.82
CA TYR A 215 -6.02 6.84 15.41
C TYR A 215 -4.75 6.21 16.00
N TYR A 216 -4.83 5.51 17.14
CA TYR A 216 -3.67 4.80 17.68
C TYR A 216 -3.38 3.56 16.83
N HIS A 217 -4.41 2.82 16.46
CA HIS A 217 -4.25 1.68 15.55
C HIS A 217 -3.70 2.10 14.19
N MET A 218 -4.14 3.26 13.68
CA MET A 218 -3.58 3.88 12.47
C MET A 218 -2.08 4.23 12.61
N ILE A 219 -1.65 4.70 13.78
CA ILE A 219 -0.23 5.01 14.05
C ILE A 219 0.60 3.72 14.06
N TYR A 220 0.16 2.67 14.76
CA TYR A 220 0.87 1.38 14.75
C TYR A 220 1.00 0.82 13.32
N HIS A 221 -0.06 0.94 12.52
CA HIS A 221 0.02 0.60 11.10
C HIS A 221 1.07 1.43 10.34
N ALA A 222 1.16 2.74 10.59
CA ALA A 222 2.14 3.61 9.94
C ALA A 222 3.59 3.28 10.35
N GLU A 223 3.83 3.05 11.64
CA GLU A 223 5.13 2.65 12.18
C GLU A 223 5.59 1.32 11.57
N TYR A 224 4.67 0.37 11.47
CA TYR A 224 4.95 -0.92 10.84
C TYR A 224 5.26 -0.80 9.33
N ILE A 225 4.51 0.02 8.58
CA ILE A 225 4.81 0.31 7.16
C ILE A 225 6.20 0.92 7.05
N LEU A 226 6.50 1.89 7.90
CA LEU A 226 7.77 2.59 7.90
C LEU A 226 8.92 1.60 8.13
N ALA A 227 8.82 0.78 9.18
CA ALA A 227 9.83 -0.23 9.51
C ALA A 227 10.04 -1.23 8.38
N LEU A 228 8.96 -1.84 7.88
CA LEU A 228 9.03 -2.77 6.74
C LEU A 228 9.66 -2.15 5.50
N THR A 229 9.25 -0.93 5.16
CA THR A 229 9.72 -0.24 3.97
C THR A 229 11.17 0.10 4.11
N PHE A 230 11.57 0.61 5.28
CA PHE A 230 12.94 0.96 5.58
C PHE A 230 13.83 -0.27 5.48
N GLU A 231 13.52 -1.36 6.19
CA GLU A 231 14.28 -2.61 6.15
C GLU A 231 14.38 -3.16 4.72
N ARG A 232 13.26 -3.21 4.00
CA ARG A 232 13.25 -3.69 2.61
C ARG A 232 14.01 -2.78 1.65
N LYS A 233 14.10 -1.49 1.92
CA LYS A 233 14.87 -0.55 1.09
C LYS A 233 16.37 -0.82 1.19
N PHE A 234 16.86 -1.18 2.38
CA PHE A 234 18.28 -1.37 2.65
C PHE A 234 18.76 -2.83 2.52
N ALA A 235 17.87 -3.81 2.55
CA ALA A 235 18.22 -5.22 2.43
C ALA A 235 18.89 -5.54 1.08
N GLU A 236 20.00 -6.27 1.09
CA GLU A 236 20.59 -6.84 -0.12
C GLU A 236 19.72 -8.00 -0.63
N LEU A 237 19.01 -7.80 -1.74
CA LEU A 237 18.25 -8.86 -2.37
C LEU A 237 19.19 -9.71 -3.24
N LYS A 238 19.75 -10.78 -2.66
CA LYS A 238 20.37 -11.86 -3.46
C LYS A 238 19.30 -12.43 -4.38
N ASN A 239 19.49 -12.23 -5.69
CA ASN A 239 18.70 -12.73 -6.82
C ASN A 239 17.61 -13.72 -6.40
N ALA A 240 16.41 -13.20 -6.09
CA ALA A 240 15.23 -14.04 -6.14
C ALA A 240 15.14 -14.51 -7.60
N VAL A 241 15.31 -15.81 -7.81
CA VAL A 241 15.23 -16.46 -9.12
C VAL A 241 14.01 -15.88 -9.84
N MET A 242 14.26 -15.04 -10.85
CA MET A 242 13.26 -14.69 -11.85
C MET A 242 12.92 -16.03 -12.50
N ARG A 243 11.89 -16.73 -12.01
CA ARG A 243 11.32 -17.83 -12.75
C ARG A 243 10.77 -17.17 -14.01
N LYS A 244 11.53 -17.29 -15.11
CA LYS A 244 10.96 -17.25 -16.46
C LYS A 244 9.89 -18.32 -16.45
N HIS A 245 8.65 -17.96 -16.15
CA HIS A 245 7.52 -18.71 -16.64
C HIS A 245 7.50 -18.48 -18.15
N GLY A 246 8.33 -19.26 -18.84
CA GLY A 246 8.12 -19.52 -20.25
C GLY A 246 6.73 -20.13 -20.37
N LEU A 247 5.78 -19.34 -20.88
CA LEU A 247 4.62 -19.88 -21.54
C LEU A 247 5.16 -20.64 -22.77
N GLY A 248 5.49 -21.91 -22.54
CA GLY A 248 5.71 -22.87 -23.60
C GLY A 248 4.37 -23.23 -24.21
N ARG A 249 4.21 -22.80 -25.46
CA ARG A 249 3.33 -23.29 -26.56
C ARG A 249 1.90 -23.68 -26.20
#